data_AF-A0A7W0M065-F1
#
_entry.id   AF-A0A7W0M065-F1
#
_cell.length_a   1.000
_cell.length_b   1.000
_cell.length_c   1.000
_cell.angle_alpha   90.00
_cell.angle_beta   90.00
_cell.angle_gamma   90.00
#
_symmetry.space_group_name_H-M   'P 1'
#
loop_
_entity.id
_entity.type
_entity.pdbx_description
1 polymer ?
#
loop_
_entity_poly.entity_id
_entity_poly.type
_entity_poly.pdbx_seq_one_letter_code
_entity_poly.pdbx_strand_id
1 'polypeptide(L)' 'MRTTLQIDDDVLESARQLAAADGRSVGAVISELARRTLQPTPIRRGAGFPVFEVAPDAPTITPEHVARVVDDE' A
#
# COMPACT_ATOMS: atom_id res chain seq x y z
N MET A 1 18.43 -11.09 -6.26
CA MET A 1 19.68 -10.46 -5.77
C MET A 1 19.75 -10.63 -4.26
N ARG A 2 20.94 -10.85 -3.68
CA ARG A 2 21.13 -10.90 -2.22
C ARG A 2 21.89 -9.66 -1.78
N THR A 3 21.29 -8.92 -0.85
CA THR A 3 21.80 -7.64 -0.35
C THR A 3 21.61 -7.62 1.16
N THR A 4 22.57 -7.04 1.88
CA THR A 4 22.46 -6.79 3.32
C THR A 4 22.01 -5.35 3.51
N LEU A 5 20.92 -5.15 4.25
CA LEU A 5 20.35 -3.84 4.56
C LEU A 5 20.20 -3.75 6.08
N GLN A 6 20.45 -2.58 6.65
CA GLN A 6 20.02 -2.30 8.01
C GLN A 6 18.53 -1.95 7.99
N ILE A 7 17.76 -2.54 8.90
CA ILE A 7 16.33 -2.32 9.07
C ILE A 7 16.04 -2.24 10.57
N ASP A 8 15.08 -1.41 10.94
CA ASP A 8 14.64 -1.30 12.33
C ASP A 8 13.94 -2.59 12.79
N ASP A 9 14.06 -2.89 14.08
CA ASP A 9 13.59 -4.16 14.65
C ASP A 9 12.06 -4.32 14.56
N ASP A 10 11.31 -3.22 14.69
CA ASP A 10 9.85 -3.19 14.58
C ASP A 10 9.37 -3.45 13.13
N VAL A 11 10.10 -2.91 12.15
CA VAL A 11 9.85 -3.16 10.73
C VAL A 11 10.12 -4.63 10.39
N LEU A 12 11.23 -5.18 10.88
CA LEU A 12 11.57 -6.58 10.67
C LEU A 12 10.54 -7.51 11.30
N GLU A 13 10.06 -7.20 12.50
CA GLU A 13 9.03 -7.99 13.17
C GLU A 13 7.70 -7.97 12.40
N SER A 14 7.26 -6.78 11.97
CA SER A 14 6.06 -6.63 11.14
C SER A 14 6.18 -7.41 9.83
N ALA A 15 7.36 -7.38 9.19
CA ALA A 15 7.62 -8.13 7.97
C ALA A 15 7.58 -9.65 8.19
N ARG A 16 8.03 -10.15 9.35
CA ARG A 16 7.92 -11.59 9.70
C ARG A 16 6.47 -12.04 9.85
N GLN A 17 5.65 -11.25 10.53
CA GLN A 17 4.24 -11.55 10.74
C GLN A 17 3.50 -11.61 9.40
N LEU A 18 3.73 -10.64 8.52
CA LEU A 18 3.14 -10.61 7.19
C LEU A 18 3.64 -11.77 6.30
N ALA A 19 4.95 -12.08 6.37
CA ALA A 19 5.52 -13.21 5.66
C ALA A 19 4.92 -14.56 6.10
N ALA A 20 4.68 -14.73 7.40
CA ALA A 20 4.04 -15.92 7.94
C ALA A 20 2.58 -16.04 7.50
N ALA A 21 1.83 -14.94 7.55
CA ALA A 21 0.44 -14.90 7.09
C ALA A 21 0.29 -15.25 5.60
N ASP A 22 1.22 -14.76 4.77
CA ASP A 22 1.16 -14.93 3.31
C ASP A 22 1.88 -16.20 2.81
N GLY A 23 2.57 -16.95 3.68
CA GLY A 23 3.39 -18.09 3.27
C GLY A 23 4.57 -17.71 2.36
N ARG A 24 5.15 -16.51 2.55
CA ARG A 24 6.26 -15.96 1.74
C ARG A 24 7.52 -15.79 2.57
N SER A 25 8.66 -15.56 1.92
CA SER A 25 9.89 -15.19 2.64
C SER A 25 9.86 -13.72 3.06
N VAL A 26 10.50 -13.39 4.19
CA VAL A 26 10.63 -12.01 4.67
C VAL A 26 11.24 -11.10 3.60
N GLY A 27 12.29 -11.58 2.91
CA GLY A 27 12.91 -10.83 1.81
C GLY A 27 11.97 -10.57 0.63
N ALA A 28 11.06 -11.50 0.31
CA ALA A 28 10.06 -11.29 -0.73
C ALA A 28 9.02 -10.24 -0.32
N VAL A 29 8.56 -10.27 0.94
CA VAL A 29 7.64 -9.27 1.50
C VAL A 29 8.27 -7.88 1.51
N ILE A 30 9.49 -7.73 2.06
CA ILE A 30 10.19 -6.45 2.08
C ILE A 30 10.46 -5.93 0.66
N SER A 31 10.87 -6.79 -0.26
CA SER A 31 11.12 -6.40 -1.65
C SER A 31 9.85 -5.90 -2.35
N GLU A 32 8.70 -6.51 -2.07
CA GLU A 32 7.41 -6.09 -2.60
C GLU A 32 6.95 -4.75 -1.99
N LEU A 33 7.05 -4.60 -0.67
CA LEU A 33 6.73 -3.35 0.00
C LEU A 33 7.61 -2.20 -0.51
N ALA A 34 8.92 -2.44 -0.65
CA ALA A 34 9.84 -1.46 -1.22
C ALA A 34 9.48 -1.10 -2.67
N ARG A 35 9.07 -2.05 -3.51
CA ARG A 35 8.62 -1.74 -4.88
C ARG A 35 7.39 -0.84 -4.88
N ARG A 36 6.40 -1.11 -4.03
CA ARG A 36 5.17 -0.30 -3.94
C ARG A 36 5.44 1.13 -3.53
N THR A 37 6.38 1.34 -2.61
CA THR A 37 6.71 2.69 -2.10
C THR A 37 7.69 3.44 -2.98
N LEU A 38 8.65 2.75 -3.60
CA LEU A 38 9.64 3.35 -4.50
C LEU A 38 9.07 3.65 -5.89
N GLN A 39 7.85 3.23 -6.21
CA GLN A 39 7.12 3.74 -7.36
C GLN A 39 6.39 5.03 -6.96
N PRO A 40 6.87 6.21 -7.38
CA PRO A 40 6.18 7.45 -7.08
C PRO A 40 4.83 7.44 -7.79
N THR A 41 3.75 7.45 -7.02
CA THR A 41 2.44 7.81 -7.58
C THR A 41 2.49 9.30 -7.90
N PRO A 42 2.24 9.73 -9.14
CA PRO A 42 2.30 11.15 -9.50
C PRO A 42 1.16 11.89 -8.79
N ILE A 43 1.47 12.49 -7.64
CA ILE A 43 0.55 13.39 -6.93
C ILE A 43 0.73 14.78 -7.54
N ARG A 44 -0.35 15.34 -8.09
CA ARG A 44 -0.42 16.71 -8.59
C ARG A 44 -1.18 17.58 -7.57
N ARG A 45 -1.11 18.91 -7.72
CA ARG A 45 -2.00 19.82 -7.01
C ARG A 45 -3.17 20.20 -7.91
N GLY A 46 -4.40 19.91 -7.47
CA GLY A 46 -5.64 20.31 -8.14
C GLY A 46 -6.52 21.08 -7.17
N ALA A 47 -6.93 22.30 -7.52
CA ALA A 47 -7.80 23.15 -6.69
C ALA A 47 -7.35 23.30 -5.20
N GLY A 48 -6.05 23.28 -4.93
CA GLY A 48 -5.50 23.39 -3.57
C GLY A 48 -5.32 22.05 -2.82
N PHE A 49 -5.76 20.93 -3.40
CA PHE A 49 -5.65 19.60 -2.79
C PHE A 49 -4.61 18.74 -3.51
N PRO A 50 -3.94 17.80 -2.81
CA PRO A 50 -3.20 16.73 -3.46
C PRO A 50 -4.19 15.83 -4.21
N VAL A 51 -3.98 15.66 -5.51
CA VAL A 51 -4.77 14.81 -6.39
C VAL A 51 -3.86 13.78 -7.05
N PHE A 52 -4.39 12.59 -7.33
CA PHE A 52 -3.70 11.53 -8.06
C PHE A 52 -4.53 11.12 -9.28
N GLU A 53 -3.88 10.57 -10.29
CA GLU A 53 -4.58 10.05 -11.46
C GLU A 53 -5.16 8.67 -11.13
N VAL A 54 -6.44 8.48 -11.47
CA VAL A 54 -7.11 7.18 -11.44
C VAL A 54 -7.23 6.66 -12.87
N ALA A 55 -7.41 5.34 -13.03
CA ALA A 55 -7.68 4.76 -14.33
C ALA A 55 -8.96 5.37 -14.95
N PRO A 56 -9.05 5.54 -16.28
CA PRO A 56 -10.22 6.15 -16.93
C PRO A 56 -11.54 5.41 -16.66
N ASP A 57 -11.46 4.12 -16.37
CA ASP A 57 -12.56 3.21 -16.04
C ASP A 57 -12.76 3.03 -14.52
N ALA A 58 -12.08 3.82 -13.69
CA ALA A 58 -12.21 3.72 -12.25
C ALA A 58 -13.66 3.99 -11.80
N PRO A 59 -14.25 3.12 -10.96
CA PRO A 59 -15.62 3.29 -10.49
C PRO A 59 -15.74 4.55 -9.64
N THR A 60 -16.83 5.31 -9.85
CA THR A 60 -17.13 6.48 -9.02
C THR A 60 -17.56 6.05 -7.62
N ILE A 61 -16.94 6.62 -6.59
CA ILE A 61 -17.37 6.43 -5.21
C ILE A 61 -18.52 7.39 -4.93
N THR A 62 -19.70 6.87 -4.62
CA THR A 62 -20.90 7.64 -4.29
C THR A 62 -21.20 7.57 -2.78
N PRO A 63 -22.07 8.44 -2.24
CA PRO A 63 -22.49 8.38 -0.85
C PRO A 63 -23.11 7.03 -0.45
N GLU A 64 -23.81 6.35 -1.36
CA GLU A 64 -24.42 5.03 -1.11
C GLU A 64 -23.37 3.95 -0.86
N HIS A 65 -22.20 4.03 -1.51
CA HIS A 65 -21.08 3.12 -1.24
C HIS A 65 -20.55 3.29 0.18
N VAL A 66 -20.51 4.53 0.69
CA VAL A 66 -20.05 4.84 2.06
C VAL A 66 -21.07 4.33 3.08
N ALA A 67 -22.37 4.61 2.86
CA ALA A 67 -23.45 4.16 3.75
C ALA A 67 -23.42 2.64 3.95
N ARG A 68 -23.25 1.87 2.87
CA ARG A 68 -23.18 0.40 2.94
C ARG A 68 -22.06 -0.11 3.85
N VAL A 69 -20.88 0.52 3.82
CA VAL A 69 -19.74 0.07 4.65
C VAL A 69 -19.98 0.39 6.13
N VAL A 70 -20.60 1.54 6.42
CA VAL A 70 -20.92 1.95 7.79
C VAL A 70 -22.02 1.08 8.40
N ASP A 71 -23.01 0.67 7.61
CA ASP A 71 -24.09 -0.22 8.06
C ASP A 71 -23.62 -1.66 8.30
N ASP A 72 -22.47 -2.05 7.73
CA ASP A 72 -21.84 -3.37 7.87
C ASP A 72 -20.86 -3.47 9.07
N GLU A 73 -20.64 -2.38 9.84
CA GLU A 73 -19.92 -2.35 11.13
C GLU A 73 -20.87 -2.48 12.34
#